data_AF-A0A831WM56-F1
#
_entry.id   AF-A0A831WM56-F1
#
_cell.length_a   1.000
_cell.length_b   1.000
_cell.length_c   1.000
_cell.angle_alpha   90.00
_cell.angle_beta   90.00
_cell.angle_gamma   90.00
#
_symmetry.space_group_name_H-M   'P 1'
#
loop_
_entity.id
_entity.type
_entity.pdbx_description
1 polymer ?
#
loop_
_entity_poly.entity_id
_entity_poly.type
_entity_poly.pdbx_seq_one_letter_code
_entity_poly.pdbx_strand_id
1 'polypeptide(L)'
;MSWGSKGKIYVSSENRKKYDRLVKEYPQYFPSLSVLFQIAAAVGMFLEKKKEITKNAELANEYSIDKDGIFALILEIMYPDLTPEQRLEELERFAEAGIEFIIKEIETNGSFIIEKFIYKHLNENNYD
;
A
#
# COMPACT_ATOMS: atom_id res chain seq x y z
N MET A 1 -8.78 -10.87 -13.29
CA MET A 1 -8.34 -11.90 -12.31
C MET A 1 -9.01 -11.58 -10.99
N SER A 2 -9.39 -12.59 -10.21
CA SER A 2 -10.04 -12.40 -8.90
C SER A 2 -9.04 -12.81 -7.83
N TRP A 3 -8.99 -12.03 -6.74
CA TRP A 3 -8.19 -12.33 -5.55
C TRP A 3 -8.76 -13.48 -4.70
N GLY A 4 -9.68 -14.27 -5.27
CA GLY A 4 -10.47 -15.26 -4.57
C GLY A 4 -11.82 -14.71 -4.09
N SER A 5 -12.29 -15.20 -2.95
CA SER A 5 -13.61 -14.88 -2.39
C SER A 5 -13.64 -13.70 -1.40
N LYS A 6 -12.50 -13.03 -1.16
CA LYS A 6 -12.38 -12.03 -0.08
C LYS A 6 -13.19 -10.76 -0.33
N GLY A 7 -13.31 -10.29 -1.58
CA GLY A 7 -14.17 -9.15 -1.96
C GLY A 7 -13.79 -7.80 -1.34
N LYS A 8 -12.87 -7.78 -0.38
CA LYS A 8 -12.59 -6.67 0.55
C LYS A 8 -11.12 -6.67 0.93
N ILE A 9 -10.62 -5.46 1.15
CA ILE A 9 -9.25 -5.17 1.55
C ILE A 9 -9.26 -4.71 2.99
N TYR A 10 -8.31 -5.20 3.77
CA TYR A 10 -8.20 -4.91 5.19
C TYR A 10 -6.89 -4.21 5.53
N VAL A 11 -6.96 -3.33 6.52
CA VAL A 11 -5.80 -2.68 7.15
C VAL A 11 -5.96 -2.74 8.67
N SER A 12 -4.94 -2.36 9.43
CA SER A 12 -5.14 -2.19 10.88
C SER A 12 -6.04 -0.99 11.17
N SER A 13 -6.78 -1.05 12.28
CA SER A 13 -7.57 0.07 12.80
C SER A 13 -6.74 1.33 13.05
N GLU A 14 -5.44 1.17 13.35
CA GLU A 14 -4.51 2.29 13.48
C GLU A 14 -4.29 2.97 12.12
N ASN A 15 -3.92 2.18 11.11
CA ASN A 15 -3.67 2.71 9.78
C ASN A 15 -4.94 3.19 9.09
N ARG A 16 -6.12 2.62 9.38
CA ARG A 16 -7.41 3.11 8.85
C ARG A 16 -7.58 4.61 9.08
N LYS A 17 -7.23 5.10 10.28
CA LYS A 17 -7.27 6.53 10.60
C LYS A 17 -6.29 7.35 9.76
N LYS A 18 -5.10 6.80 9.46
CA LYS A 18 -4.11 7.43 8.59
C LYS A 18 -4.63 7.54 7.15
N TYR A 19 -5.26 6.49 6.63
CA TYR A 19 -5.91 6.50 5.31
C TYR A 19 -7.00 7.59 5.23
N ASP A 20 -7.94 7.60 6.17
CA ASP A 20 -9.03 8.57 6.19
C ASP A 20 -8.51 10.02 6.32
N ARG A 21 -7.49 10.23 7.16
CA ARG A 21 -6.80 11.53 7.31
C ARG A 21 -6.17 11.98 5.99
N LEU A 22 -5.37 11.13 5.35
CA LEU A 22 -4.59 11.51 4.18
C LEU A 22 -5.45 11.78 2.95
N VAL A 23 -6.52 11.00 2.72
CA VAL A 23 -7.46 11.28 1.63
C VAL A 23 -8.20 12.61 1.86
N LYS A 24 -8.50 12.96 3.11
CA LYS A 24 -9.16 14.21 3.46
C LYS A 24 -8.23 15.43 3.36
N GLU A 25 -7.01 15.32 3.88
CA GLU A 25 -6.06 16.45 4.00
C GLU A 25 -5.21 16.65 2.74
N TYR A 26 -5.00 15.60 1.95
CA TYR A 26 -4.13 15.61 0.78
C TYR A 26 -4.79 15.02 -0.49
N PRO A 27 -6.01 15.44 -0.86
CA PRO A 27 -6.75 14.87 -1.99
C PRO A 27 -6.05 15.07 -3.35
N GLN A 28 -5.17 16.06 -3.47
CA GLN A 28 -4.34 16.29 -4.66
C GLN A 28 -3.31 15.19 -4.92
N TYR A 29 -2.90 14.46 -3.87
CA TYR A 29 -2.01 13.30 -3.97
C TYR A 29 -2.81 12.00 -3.87
N PHE A 30 -3.86 11.99 -3.05
CA PHE A 30 -4.62 10.80 -2.68
C PHE A 30 -6.12 11.02 -2.88
N PRO A 31 -6.61 10.99 -4.13
CA PRO A 31 -7.99 11.33 -4.45
C PRO A 31 -9.03 10.32 -3.91
N SER A 32 -8.59 9.11 -3.52
CA SER A 32 -9.47 8.09 -2.93
C SER A 32 -8.68 7.13 -2.04
N LEU A 33 -9.39 6.39 -1.18
CA LEU A 33 -8.81 5.32 -0.37
C LEU A 33 -8.15 4.26 -1.26
N SER A 34 -8.74 3.96 -2.42
CA SER A 34 -8.20 2.97 -3.34
C SER A 34 -6.87 3.42 -3.94
N VAL A 35 -6.78 4.67 -4.39
CA VAL A 35 -5.53 5.21 -4.93
C VAL A 35 -4.45 5.29 -3.84
N LEU A 36 -4.80 5.73 -2.63
CA LEU A 36 -3.85 5.73 -1.52
C LEU A 36 -3.37 4.33 -1.16
N PHE A 37 -4.24 3.32 -1.21
CA PHE A 37 -3.85 1.92 -0.95
C PHE A 37 -2.87 1.42 -1.99
N GLN A 38 -3.14 1.66 -3.28
CA GLN A 38 -2.26 1.27 -4.37
C GLN A 38 -0.87 1.92 -4.23
N ILE A 39 -0.83 3.22 -3.90
CA ILE A 39 0.43 3.95 -3.68
C ILE A 39 1.16 3.40 -2.44
N ALA A 40 0.46 3.15 -1.34
CA ALA A 40 1.05 2.57 -0.14
C ALA A 40 1.61 1.18 -0.41
N ALA A 41 0.89 0.32 -1.12
CA ALA A 41 1.37 -1.00 -1.52
C ALA A 41 2.64 -0.88 -2.37
N ALA A 42 2.64 -0.02 -3.39
CA ALA A 42 3.81 0.20 -4.25
C ALA A 42 5.02 0.72 -3.46
N VAL A 43 4.81 1.64 -2.50
CA VAL A 43 5.86 2.14 -1.60
C VAL A 43 6.42 1.00 -0.73
N GLY A 44 5.57 0.18 -0.13
CA GLY A 44 5.99 -0.98 0.67
C GLY A 44 6.78 -2.00 -0.16
N MET A 45 6.31 -2.29 -1.38
CA MET A 45 7.00 -3.18 -2.32
C MET A 45 8.36 -2.63 -2.75
N PHE A 46 8.44 -1.35 -3.10
CA PHE A 46 9.69 -0.68 -3.49
C PHE A 46 10.73 -0.71 -2.36
N LEU A 47 10.30 -0.54 -1.11
CA LEU A 47 11.18 -0.61 0.06
C LEU A 47 11.42 -2.04 0.58
N GLU A 48 10.80 -3.04 -0.04
CA GLU A 48 10.78 -4.43 0.42
C GLU A 48 10.35 -4.56 1.90
N LYS A 49 9.43 -3.69 2.34
CA LYS A 49 8.91 -3.67 3.72
C LYS A 49 7.49 -4.18 3.78
N LYS A 50 7.27 -5.10 4.70
CA LYS A 50 5.96 -5.65 5.06
C LYS A 50 5.70 -5.42 6.54
N LYS A 51 4.45 -5.20 6.90
CA LYS A 51 4.00 -5.15 8.30
C LYS A 51 2.87 -6.14 8.51
N GLU A 52 2.99 -6.96 9.55
CA GLU A 52 1.92 -7.89 9.93
C GLU A 52 0.65 -7.13 10.32
N ILE A 53 -0.51 -7.69 9.96
CA ILE A 53 -1.80 -7.02 10.13
C ILE A 53 -2.73 -7.89 10.94
N THR A 54 -3.22 -7.34 12.04
CA THR A 54 -4.47 -7.82 12.65
C THR A 54 -5.62 -7.22 11.86
N LYS A 55 -6.17 -7.96 10.90
CA LYS A 55 -7.23 -7.51 9.98
C LYS A 55 -8.53 -7.16 10.70
N ASN A 56 -8.66 -5.91 11.14
CA ASN A 56 -9.78 -5.46 11.96
C ASN A 56 -10.51 -4.24 11.40
N ALA A 57 -10.02 -3.63 10.32
CA ALA A 57 -10.71 -2.56 9.62
C ALA A 57 -10.77 -2.83 8.11
N GLU A 58 -11.99 -2.91 7.56
CA GLU A 58 -12.21 -2.90 6.11
C GLU A 58 -11.82 -1.53 5.55
N LEU A 59 -11.05 -1.51 4.47
CA LEU A 59 -10.62 -0.29 3.80
C LEU A 59 -11.53 0.04 2.61
N ALA A 60 -11.57 -0.88 1.65
CA ALA A 60 -12.24 -0.73 0.37
C ALA A 60 -12.58 -2.11 -0.24
N ASN A 61 -13.41 -2.10 -1.28
CA ASN A 61 -13.69 -3.30 -2.07
C ASN A 61 -12.48 -3.65 -2.97
N GLU A 62 -12.14 -4.93 -3.10
CA GLU A 62 -11.00 -5.39 -3.90
C GLU A 62 -11.06 -4.95 -5.37
N TYR A 63 -12.27 -4.92 -5.96
CA TYR A 63 -12.46 -4.49 -7.36
C TYR A 63 -12.09 -3.03 -7.58
N SER A 64 -12.18 -2.20 -6.53
CA SER A 64 -11.74 -0.81 -6.59
C SER A 64 -10.23 -0.65 -6.46
N ILE A 65 -9.54 -1.64 -5.88
CA ILE A 65 -8.08 -1.63 -5.68
C ILE A 65 -7.35 -2.13 -6.91
N ASP A 66 -7.85 -3.16 -7.59
CA ASP A 66 -7.11 -3.78 -8.69
C ASP A 66 -8.03 -4.19 -9.84
N LYS A 67 -8.75 -3.19 -10.37
CA LYS A 67 -9.73 -3.39 -11.44
C LYS A 67 -9.15 -4.13 -12.65
N ASP A 68 -7.93 -3.80 -13.02
CA ASP A 68 -7.26 -4.34 -14.20
C ASP A 68 -6.35 -5.55 -13.88
N GLY A 69 -6.26 -5.96 -12.60
CA GLY A 69 -5.47 -7.13 -12.17
C GLY A 69 -3.95 -6.91 -12.20
N ILE A 70 -3.49 -5.66 -12.13
CA ILE A 70 -2.07 -5.29 -12.20
C ILE A 70 -1.33 -5.83 -10.98
N PHE A 71 -1.85 -5.58 -9.78
CA PHE A 71 -1.22 -6.07 -8.55
C PHE A 71 -1.30 -7.60 -8.45
N ALA A 72 -2.41 -8.19 -8.89
CA ALA A 72 -2.57 -9.65 -8.93
C ALA A 72 -1.48 -10.30 -9.78
N LEU A 73 -1.21 -9.76 -10.97
CA LEU A 73 -0.15 -10.22 -11.85
C LEU A 73 1.25 -10.02 -11.26
N ILE A 74 1.53 -8.85 -10.68
CA ILE A 74 2.85 -8.59 -10.08
C ILE A 74 3.11 -9.58 -8.94
N LEU A 75 2.15 -9.80 -8.05
CA LEU A 75 2.32 -10.73 -6.94
C LEU A 75 2.34 -12.19 -7.37
N GLU A 76 1.69 -12.54 -8.47
CA GLU A 76 1.84 -13.87 -9.07
C GLU A 76 3.26 -14.14 -9.55
N ILE A 77 3.93 -13.13 -10.13
CA ILE A 77 5.33 -13.23 -10.53
C ILE A 77 6.24 -13.32 -9.30
N MET A 78 5.99 -12.50 -8.27
CA MET A 78 6.81 -12.46 -7.06
C MET A 78 6.62 -13.68 -6.15
N TYR A 79 5.40 -14.22 -6.11
CA TYR A 79 4.99 -15.29 -5.20
C TYR A 79 4.18 -16.36 -5.95
N PRO A 80 4.83 -17.12 -6.86
CA PRO A 80 4.13 -18.09 -7.71
C PRO A 80 3.47 -19.20 -6.91
N ASP A 81 4.01 -19.55 -5.74
CA ASP A 81 3.51 -20.65 -4.91
C ASP A 81 2.35 -20.26 -3.99
N LEU A 82 2.05 -18.96 -3.86
CA LEU A 82 0.96 -18.47 -3.01
C LEU A 82 -0.38 -18.52 -3.74
N THR A 83 -1.46 -18.82 -3.01
CA THR A 83 -2.82 -18.69 -3.56
C THR A 83 -3.19 -17.22 -3.79
N PRO A 84 -4.21 -16.90 -4.62
CA PRO A 84 -4.68 -15.53 -4.80
C PRO A 84 -4.98 -14.81 -3.48
N GLU A 85 -5.57 -15.49 -2.50
CA GLU A 85 -5.92 -14.91 -1.20
C GLU A 85 -4.70 -14.61 -0.33
N GLN A 86 -3.63 -15.40 -0.47
CA GLN A 86 -2.34 -15.20 0.20
C GLN A 86 -1.55 -14.08 -0.47
N ARG A 87 -1.59 -13.97 -1.81
CA ARG A 87 -1.01 -12.83 -2.53
C ARG A 87 -1.71 -11.54 -2.14
N LEU A 88 -3.03 -11.55 -1.98
CA LEU A 88 -3.76 -10.40 -1.44
C LEU A 88 -3.28 -10.02 -0.04
N GLU A 89 -3.00 -11.00 0.82
CA GLU A 89 -2.42 -10.76 2.15
C GLU A 89 -1.05 -10.10 2.08
N GLU A 90 -0.20 -10.53 1.13
CA GLU A 90 1.08 -9.87 0.89
C GLU A 90 0.89 -8.42 0.44
N LEU A 91 -0.09 -8.15 -0.44
CA LEU A 91 -0.42 -6.79 -0.86
C LEU A 91 -0.85 -5.91 0.31
N GLU A 92 -1.74 -6.43 1.16
CA GLU A 92 -2.20 -5.74 2.37
C GLU A 92 -0.99 -5.43 3.28
N ARG A 93 -0.09 -6.40 3.50
CA ARG A 93 1.11 -6.23 4.34
C ARG A 93 2.08 -5.18 3.79
N PHE A 94 2.24 -5.11 2.46
CA PHE A 94 3.01 -4.04 1.82
C PHE A 94 2.36 -2.67 2.03
N ALA A 95 1.04 -2.58 1.83
CA ALA A 95 0.30 -1.34 2.04
C ALA A 95 0.35 -0.87 3.51
N GLU A 96 0.25 -1.81 4.45
CA GLU A 96 0.33 -1.56 5.89
C GLU A 96 1.68 -0.95 6.29
N ALA A 97 2.78 -1.40 5.68
CA ALA A 97 4.09 -0.78 5.89
C ALA A 97 4.18 0.56 5.15
N GLY A 98 3.80 0.61 3.87
CA GLY A 98 4.00 1.77 3.02
C GLY A 98 3.27 3.03 3.49
N ILE A 99 2.07 2.90 4.08
CA ILE A 99 1.34 4.04 4.63
C ILE A 99 2.10 4.73 5.77
N GLU A 100 2.92 3.99 6.53
CA GLU A 100 3.76 4.55 7.59
C GLU A 100 4.92 5.38 7.04
N PHE A 101 5.47 4.98 5.89
CA PHE A 101 6.48 5.78 5.19
C PHE A 101 5.87 7.03 4.57
N ILE A 102 4.69 6.91 3.96
CA ILE A 102 3.98 8.05 3.37
C ILE A 102 3.67 9.10 4.44
N ILE A 103 3.09 8.69 5.57
CA ILE A 103 2.72 9.64 6.64
C ILE A 103 3.97 10.29 7.24
N LYS A 104 5.05 9.52 7.46
CA LYS A 104 6.31 10.05 7.99
C LYS A 104 6.93 11.07 7.03
N GLU A 105 6.89 10.80 5.73
CA GLU A 105 7.39 11.71 4.70
C GLU A 105 6.60 13.02 4.71
N ILE A 106 5.27 12.96 4.79
CA ILE A 106 4.40 14.13 4.89
C ILE A 106 4.64 14.90 6.19
N GLU A 107 4.78 14.22 7.31
CA GLU A 107 5.04 14.84 8.61
C GLU A 107 6.42 15.51 8.67
N THR A 108 7.39 14.99 7.93
CA THR A 108 8.75 15.55 7.85
C THR A 108 8.83 16.71 6.86
N ASN A 109 8.22 16.57 5.67
CA ASN A 109 8.43 17.46 4.53
C ASN A 109 7.21 18.32 4.16
N GLY A 110 6.07 18.15 4.85
CA GLY A 110 4.80 18.81 4.57
C GLY A 110 4.12 18.39 3.26
N SER A 111 4.70 17.45 2.51
CA SER A 111 4.21 17.02 1.20
C SER A 111 4.70 15.62 0.86
N PHE A 112 4.02 14.96 -0.08
CA PHE A 112 4.45 13.69 -0.64
C PHE A 112 4.81 13.88 -2.11
N ILE A 113 6.12 13.88 -2.42
CA ILE A 113 6.64 13.98 -3.79
C ILE A 113 7.39 12.70 -4.11
N ILE A 114 6.80 11.86 -4.98
CA ILE A 114 7.28 10.49 -5.23
C ILE A 114 8.73 10.43 -5.72
N GLU A 115 9.14 11.36 -6.58
CA GLU A 115 10.52 11.42 -7.11
C GLU A 115 11.55 11.68 -6.00
N LYS A 116 11.23 12.60 -5.07
CA LYS A 116 12.10 12.88 -3.92
C LYS A 116 12.16 11.70 -2.98
N PHE A 117 11.02 11.05 -2.74
CA PHE A 117 10.93 9.85 -1.91
C PHE A 117 11.81 8.72 -2.45
N ILE A 118 11.72 8.44 -3.75
CA ILE A 118 12.52 7.39 -4.41
C ILE A 118 14.00 7.77 -4.37
N TYR A 119 14.36 9.00 -4.75
CA TYR A 119 15.76 9.45 -4.77
C TYR A 119 16.42 9.33 -3.38
N LYS A 120 15.70 9.69 -2.31
CA LYS A 120 16.17 9.56 -0.94
C LYS A 120 16.52 8.10 -0.60
N HIS A 121 15.59 7.18 -0.82
CA HIS A 121 15.78 5.77 -0.43
C HIS A 121 16.70 4.99 -1.36
N LEU A 122 16.87 5.39 -2.64
CA LEU A 122 17.91 4.81 -3.49
C LEU A 122 19.32 5.21 -3.04
N ASN A 123 19.50 6.45 -2.59
CA ASN A 123 20.82 6.93 -2.18
C ASN A 123 21.20 6.51 -0.76
N GLU A 124 20.23 6.35 0.15
CA GLU A 124 20.50 5.79 1.49
C GLU A 124 21.02 4.35 1.40
N ASN A 125 20.54 3.55 0.45
CA ASN A 125 20.99 2.16 0.22
C ASN A 125 22.34 2.04 -0.51
N ASN A 126 22.93 3.14 -1.01
CA ASN A 126 24.23 3.12 -1.68
C ASN A 126 25.42 3.37 -0.74
N TYR A 127 25.17 3.54 0.57
CA TYR A 127 26.20 3.79 1.58
C TYR A 127 26.29 2.68 2.64
N ASP A 128 25.62 1.54 2.44
CA ASP A 128 25.75 0.32 3.25
C ASP A 128 26.59 -0.75 2.54
#